data_AF-A0A1Z5JJ50-F1
#
_entry.id   AF-A0A1Z5JJ50-F1
#
_cell.length_a   1.000
_cell.length_b   1.000
_cell.length_c   1.000
_cell.angle_alpha   90.00
_cell.angle_beta   90.00
_cell.angle_gamma   90.00
#
_symmetry.space_group_name_H-M   'P 1'
#
loop_
_entity.id
_entity.type
_entity.pdbx_description
1 polymer ?
#
loop_
_entity_poly.entity_id
_entity_poly.type
_entity_poly.pdbx_seq_one_letter_code
_entity_poly.pdbx_strand_id
1 'polypeptide(L)'
;MRGNIQTQQSTEDDLVRRVQQLQIRAWKAQLQHLRTVVNGETEKKKQIIRRAELLGQILGSLFGIYLSWYFQAHLFGMMQNYYGGNSVSIEHTSLTPRDAAAPGTSPLDRSSQTQKTSFHPFTSTEELQAAVDEYLVRGHPSHTVSQVYGWPIGKWNVSAVTNFTALFSVDRNPNARSFNADLSSWDVSHATTMRKMFQGAQVFDQNLSSWNTSRVTDMSSLFQGAHRFNGSIADWDTSALTTMDRMFAGALVFQQNISAWNTERVTRMSLAFSQAYAFDQDLSAWKTSKVTNTQHMFFSATKFNGNVSTWDVAKVRTMHSMFRHAHHFNSSIGEWGVSLVHDMSSMFQEAKRFDQDLSQWSVVNLIRAPHMFKNQHCSEICVLGVTRFQEKPM
;
A
#
# COMPACT_ATOMS: atom_id res chain seq x y z
N MET A 1 -52.46 -8.02 11.68
CA MET A 1 -51.44 -8.69 10.82
C MET A 1 -50.05 -8.80 11.47
N ARG A 2 -49.95 -9.09 12.79
CA ARG A 2 -48.65 -9.39 13.45
C ARG A 2 -48.34 -10.88 13.57
N GLY A 3 -49.33 -11.75 13.38
CA GLY A 3 -49.19 -13.21 13.58
C GLY A 3 -48.55 -13.99 12.41
N ASN A 4 -48.54 -13.46 11.18
CA ASN A 4 -48.01 -14.19 10.00
C ASN A 4 -46.52 -13.93 9.70
N ILE A 5 -45.93 -12.83 10.20
CA ILE A 5 -44.54 -12.49 9.91
C ILE A 5 -43.58 -13.28 10.82
N GLN A 6 -43.94 -13.47 12.10
CA GLN A 6 -43.14 -14.25 13.04
C GLN A 6 -43.07 -15.74 12.68
N THR A 7 -44.14 -16.30 12.10
CA THR A 7 -44.18 -17.70 11.69
C THR A 7 -43.33 -17.98 10.45
N GLN A 8 -43.26 -17.05 9.48
CA GLN A 8 -42.38 -17.13 8.31
C GLN A 8 -40.90 -16.99 8.68
N GLN A 9 -40.55 -16.03 9.53
CA GLN A 9 -39.17 -15.83 10.00
C GLN A 9 -38.65 -17.04 10.78
N SER A 10 -39.53 -17.66 11.60
CA SER A 10 -39.20 -18.89 12.33
C SER A 10 -39.00 -20.11 11.43
N THR A 11 -39.62 -20.17 10.25
CA THR A 11 -39.45 -21.32 9.33
C THR A 11 -38.21 -21.20 8.47
N GLU A 12 -37.82 -19.98 8.07
CA GLU A 12 -36.58 -19.72 7.34
C GLU A 12 -35.33 -19.95 8.21
N ASP A 13 -35.35 -19.51 9.47
CA ASP A 13 -34.25 -19.76 10.42
C ASP A 13 -34.05 -21.27 10.67
N ASP A 14 -35.12 -22.06 10.67
CA ASP A 14 -35.03 -23.52 10.81
C ASP A 14 -34.46 -24.18 9.55
N LEU A 15 -34.82 -23.69 8.36
CA LEU A 15 -34.26 -24.17 7.08
C LEU A 15 -32.76 -23.86 6.97
N VAL A 16 -32.31 -22.66 7.34
CA VAL A 16 -30.90 -22.28 7.35
C VAL A 16 -30.10 -23.17 8.30
N ARG A 17 -30.62 -23.43 9.51
CA ARG A 17 -29.99 -24.35 10.47
C ARG A 17 -29.90 -25.78 9.93
N ARG A 18 -30.93 -26.27 9.23
CA ARG A 18 -30.93 -27.61 8.63
C ARG A 18 -29.93 -27.74 7.49
N VAL A 19 -29.83 -26.76 6.61
CA VAL A 19 -28.84 -26.74 5.50
C VAL A 19 -27.42 -26.69 6.06
N GLN A 20 -27.17 -25.85 7.06
CA GLN A 20 -25.87 -25.75 7.72
C GLN A 20 -25.49 -27.07 8.41
N GLN A 21 -26.44 -27.74 9.08
CA GLN A 21 -26.19 -29.06 9.66
C GLN A 21 -25.90 -30.14 8.61
N LEU A 22 -26.57 -30.12 7.46
CA LEU A 22 -26.32 -31.08 6.38
C LEU A 22 -24.93 -30.89 5.76
N GLN A 23 -24.50 -29.65 5.54
CA GLN A 23 -23.17 -29.34 5.04
C GLN A 23 -22.07 -29.75 6.04
N ILE A 24 -22.27 -29.51 7.34
CA ILE A 24 -21.35 -29.97 8.39
C ILE A 24 -21.27 -31.49 8.42
N ARG A 25 -22.40 -32.20 8.26
CA ARG A 25 -22.41 -33.68 8.21
C ARG A 25 -21.69 -34.22 6.97
N ALA A 26 -21.94 -33.63 5.80
CA ALA A 26 -21.27 -34.02 4.54
C ALA A 26 -19.75 -33.83 4.64
N TRP A 27 -19.31 -32.70 5.19
CA TRP A 27 -17.89 -32.42 5.40
C TRP A 27 -17.25 -33.39 6.41
N LYS A 28 -17.92 -33.68 7.53
CA LYS A 28 -17.44 -34.67 8.51
C LYS A 28 -17.30 -36.07 7.89
N ALA A 29 -18.22 -36.46 7.01
CA ALA A 29 -18.15 -37.74 6.31
C ALA A 29 -16.95 -37.83 5.36
N GLN A 30 -16.68 -36.77 4.58
CA GLN A 30 -15.50 -36.68 3.70
C GLN A 30 -14.19 -36.71 4.51
N LEU A 31 -14.17 -36.07 5.67
CA LEU A 31 -13.01 -36.04 6.55
C LEU A 31 -12.73 -37.41 7.20
N GLN A 32 -13.78 -38.14 7.56
CA GLN A 32 -13.68 -39.50 8.09
C GLN A 32 -13.15 -40.48 7.05
N HIS A 33 -13.57 -40.32 5.78
CA HIS A 33 -13.03 -41.09 4.65
C HIS A 33 -11.53 -40.79 4.41
N LEU A 34 -11.12 -39.52 4.51
CA LEU A 34 -9.71 -39.12 4.41
C LEU A 34 -8.86 -39.69 5.56
N ARG A 35 -9.39 -39.79 6.78
CA ARG A 35 -8.69 -40.41 7.92
C ARG A 35 -8.45 -41.91 7.71
N THR A 36 -9.39 -42.62 7.09
CA THR A 36 -9.24 -44.07 6.84
C THR A 36 -8.21 -44.39 5.75
N VAL A 37 -8.05 -43.51 4.75
CA VAL A 37 -7.11 -43.68 3.63
C VAL A 37 -5.64 -43.42 4.03
N VAL A 38 -5.41 -42.67 5.12
CA VAL A 38 -4.08 -42.14 5.48
C VAL A 38 -3.43 -42.90 6.66
N ASN A 39 -3.95 -44.08 7.01
CA ASN A 39 -3.62 -44.79 8.26
C ASN A 39 -2.25 -45.50 8.28
N GLY A 40 -1.19 -44.83 7.79
CA GLY A 40 0.17 -45.39 7.74
C GLY A 40 1.36 -44.41 7.69
N GLU A 41 1.21 -43.08 7.81
CA GLU A 41 2.36 -42.17 7.65
C GLU A 41 2.45 -40.93 8.59
N THR A 42 3.68 -40.41 8.62
CA THR A 42 4.34 -39.46 9.56
C THR A 42 3.61 -38.20 10.04
N GLU A 43 4.08 -37.69 11.19
CA GLU A 43 3.47 -36.62 12.00
C GLU A 43 3.25 -35.27 11.28
N LYS A 44 4.00 -34.99 10.20
CA LYS A 44 3.77 -33.83 9.34
C LYS A 44 2.41 -33.87 8.62
N LYS A 45 1.93 -35.04 8.20
CA LYS A 45 0.61 -35.19 7.56
C LYS A 45 -0.53 -34.99 8.56
N LYS A 46 -0.38 -35.45 9.81
CA LYS A 46 -1.37 -35.18 10.88
C LYS A 46 -1.49 -33.69 11.18
N GLN A 47 -0.39 -32.94 11.11
CA GLN A 47 -0.39 -31.48 11.31
C GLN A 47 -1.12 -30.74 10.17
N ILE A 48 -0.99 -31.21 8.93
CA ILE A 48 -1.72 -30.66 7.77
C ILE A 48 -3.22 -30.94 7.90
N ILE A 49 -3.61 -32.14 8.35
CA ILE A 49 -5.02 -32.48 8.58
C ILE A 49 -5.63 -31.61 9.68
N ARG A 50 -4.95 -31.40 10.81
CA ARG A 50 -5.42 -30.48 11.86
C ARG A 50 -5.60 -29.05 11.35
N ARG A 51 -4.74 -28.59 10.43
CA ARG A 51 -4.86 -27.27 9.80
C ARG A 51 -6.02 -27.19 8.80
N ALA A 52 -6.25 -28.25 8.03
CA ALA A 52 -7.40 -28.35 7.12
C ALA A 52 -8.73 -28.42 7.90
N GLU A 53 -8.74 -29.09 9.07
CA GLU A 53 -9.89 -29.12 9.99
C GLU A 53 -10.24 -27.73 10.52
N LEU A 54 -9.22 -26.96 10.94
CA LEU A 54 -9.41 -25.59 11.42
C LEU A 54 -9.92 -24.67 10.30
N LEU A 55 -9.34 -24.79 9.10
CA LEU A 55 -9.76 -24.01 7.93
C LEU A 55 -11.19 -24.32 7.50
N GLY A 56 -11.61 -25.59 7.54
CA GLY A 56 -12.99 -26.00 7.25
C GLY A 56 -14.00 -25.42 8.25
N GLN A 57 -13.67 -25.38 9.54
CA GLN A 57 -14.51 -24.76 10.57
C GLN A 57 -14.62 -23.24 10.41
N ILE A 58 -13.51 -22.58 10.05
CA ILE A 58 -13.48 -21.13 9.78
C ILE A 58 -14.30 -20.81 8.53
N LEU A 59 -14.10 -21.53 7.42
CA LEU A 59 -14.84 -21.32 6.18
C LEU A 59 -16.34 -21.62 6.33
N GLY A 60 -16.72 -22.66 7.09
CA GLY A 60 -18.13 -22.94 7.41
C GLY A 60 -18.78 -21.85 8.25
N SER A 61 -18.02 -21.24 9.17
CA SER A 61 -18.50 -20.10 9.99
C SER A 61 -18.64 -18.84 9.14
N LEU A 62 -17.68 -18.55 8.26
CA LEU A 62 -17.73 -17.42 7.34
C LEU A 62 -18.85 -17.55 6.30
N PHE A 63 -19.10 -18.75 5.79
CA PHE A 63 -20.20 -19.01 4.85
C PHE A 63 -21.57 -18.93 5.54
N GLY A 64 -21.69 -19.37 6.80
CA GLY A 64 -22.89 -19.18 7.62
C GLY A 64 -23.19 -17.70 7.89
N ILE A 65 -22.15 -16.91 8.15
CA ILE A 65 -22.26 -15.44 8.27
C ILE A 65 -22.71 -14.83 6.94
N TYR A 66 -22.15 -15.28 5.81
CA TYR A 66 -22.51 -14.80 4.48
C TYR A 66 -23.97 -15.12 4.09
N LEU A 67 -24.48 -16.32 4.38
CA LEU A 67 -25.88 -16.69 4.13
C LEU A 67 -26.86 -15.95 5.05
N SER A 68 -26.51 -15.79 6.33
CA SER A 68 -27.29 -14.98 7.27
C SER A 68 -27.39 -13.53 6.78
N TRP A 69 -26.28 -12.98 6.30
CA TRP A 69 -26.21 -11.65 5.70
C TRP A 69 -27.02 -11.54 4.40
N TYR A 70 -26.96 -12.55 3.52
CA TYR A 70 -27.74 -12.59 2.28
C TYR A 70 -29.25 -12.62 2.55
N PHE A 71 -29.72 -13.44 3.51
CA PHE A 71 -31.12 -13.51 3.89
C PHE A 71 -31.60 -12.24 4.63
N GLN A 72 -30.79 -11.67 5.53
CA GLN A 72 -31.12 -10.40 6.19
C GLN A 72 -31.21 -9.23 5.20
N ALA A 73 -30.33 -9.18 4.20
CA ALA A 73 -30.39 -8.18 3.13
C ALA A 73 -31.64 -8.37 2.25
N HIS A 74 -32.01 -9.61 1.95
CA HIS A 74 -33.18 -9.90 1.12
C HIS A 74 -34.51 -9.62 1.86
N LEU A 75 -34.57 -9.88 3.18
CA LEU A 75 -35.72 -9.57 4.04
C LEU A 75 -35.87 -8.06 4.24
N PHE A 76 -34.75 -7.32 4.38
CA PHE A 76 -34.75 -5.86 4.46
C PHE A 76 -35.21 -5.21 3.14
N GLY A 77 -34.83 -5.78 2.00
CA GLY A 77 -35.31 -5.36 0.67
C GLY A 77 -36.82 -5.59 0.49
N MET A 78 -37.38 -6.67 1.03
CA MET A 78 -38.83 -6.91 0.99
C MET A 78 -39.61 -6.00 1.96
N MET A 79 -39.04 -5.67 3.13
CA MET A 79 -39.67 -4.76 4.11
C MET A 79 -39.73 -3.30 3.63
N GLN A 80 -38.78 -2.84 2.81
CA GLN A 80 -38.81 -1.51 2.19
C GLN A 80 -39.91 -1.37 1.13
N ASN A 81 -40.20 -2.44 0.38
CA ASN A 81 -41.28 -2.44 -0.62
C ASN A 81 -42.69 -2.61 -0.01
N TYR A 82 -42.80 -3.17 1.20
CA TYR A 82 -44.09 -3.44 1.85
C TYR A 82 -44.58 -2.34 2.80
N TYR A 83 -43.70 -1.44 3.27
CA TYR A 83 -44.04 -0.34 4.19
C TYR A 83 -43.99 1.08 3.57
N GLY A 84 -43.86 1.19 2.24
CA GLY A 84 -43.85 2.46 1.51
C GLY A 84 -45.21 3.17 1.37
N GLY A 85 -46.26 2.77 2.10
CA GLY A 85 -47.60 3.35 1.99
C GLY A 85 -48.29 3.45 3.34
N ASN A 86 -48.25 4.64 3.95
CA ASN A 86 -49.23 5.28 4.86
C ASN A 86 -48.53 6.09 5.95
N SER A 87 -48.50 7.42 5.79
CA SER A 87 -48.24 8.37 6.86
C SER A 87 -49.50 8.53 7.72
N VAL A 88 -49.45 8.07 8.97
CA VAL A 88 -50.45 8.39 10.00
C VAL A 88 -49.90 9.57 10.81
N SER A 89 -50.58 10.71 10.71
CA SER A 89 -50.36 11.89 11.54
C SER A 89 -50.82 11.61 12.98
N ILE A 90 -49.97 11.89 13.97
CA ILE A 90 -50.36 11.91 15.38
C ILE A 90 -50.47 13.38 15.80
N GLU A 91 -51.71 13.80 16.09
CA GLU A 91 -52.03 15.08 16.73
C GLU A 91 -51.58 15.06 18.20
N HIS A 92 -50.92 16.13 18.64
CA HIS A 92 -50.78 16.45 20.06
C HIS A 92 -51.82 17.51 20.43
N THR A 93 -52.75 17.13 21.29
CA THR A 93 -53.73 17.99 21.95
C THR A 93 -53.07 18.81 23.06
N SER A 94 -53.24 20.14 23.04
CA SER A 94 -53.13 20.99 24.23
C SER A 94 -54.13 22.15 24.16
N LEU A 95 -54.82 22.39 25.27
CA LEU A 95 -55.93 23.34 25.45
C LEU A 95 -55.43 24.74 25.86
N THR A 96 -55.65 25.73 24.97
CA THR A 96 -56.27 27.10 25.10
C THR A 96 -56.04 28.02 26.33
N PRO A 97 -56.39 29.34 26.29
CA PRO A 97 -56.38 30.35 25.19
C PRO A 97 -55.95 31.80 25.61
N ARG A 98 -55.67 32.69 24.64
CA ARG A 98 -56.26 34.06 24.51
C ARG A 98 -55.73 34.83 23.29
N ASP A 99 -56.68 35.18 22.42
CA ASP A 99 -56.91 36.40 21.61
C ASP A 99 -55.73 37.16 20.95
N ALA A 100 -55.71 37.18 19.60
CA ALA A 100 -56.13 38.32 18.75
C ALA A 100 -55.33 38.50 17.43
N ALA A 101 -56.10 38.53 16.33
CA ALA A 101 -55.89 39.24 15.04
C ALA A 101 -54.79 38.81 14.03
N ALA A 102 -55.24 38.63 12.78
CA ALA A 102 -54.53 38.24 11.55
C ALA A 102 -54.11 39.48 10.69
N PRO A 103 -53.76 39.39 9.38
CA PRO A 103 -53.23 38.29 8.55
C PRO A 103 -52.00 38.69 7.67
N GLY A 104 -51.33 37.73 7.02
CA GLY A 104 -50.37 38.06 5.95
C GLY A 104 -49.68 36.89 5.24
N THR A 105 -50.11 36.62 4.00
CA THR A 105 -49.44 35.94 2.87
C THR A 105 -49.42 34.40 2.80
N SER A 106 -49.77 33.92 1.60
CA SER A 106 -49.85 32.55 1.09
C SER A 106 -48.73 32.34 0.04
N PRO A 107 -48.52 31.14 -0.51
CA PRO A 107 -47.56 30.14 -0.05
C PRO A 107 -46.36 29.96 -1.00
N LEU A 108 -45.19 29.63 -0.45
CA LEU A 108 -44.03 29.18 -1.22
C LEU A 108 -44.11 27.68 -1.49
N ASP A 109 -44.13 27.40 -2.79
CA ASP A 109 -43.74 26.19 -3.51
C ASP A 109 -42.75 25.29 -2.74
N ARG A 110 -43.11 24.01 -2.52
CA ARG A 110 -42.23 23.00 -1.94
C ARG A 110 -42.11 21.81 -2.91
N SER A 111 -41.31 22.01 -3.94
CA SER A 111 -40.73 20.94 -4.73
C SER A 111 -39.79 20.07 -3.88
N SER A 112 -39.85 18.77 -4.10
CA SER A 112 -39.04 17.72 -3.49
C SER A 112 -37.53 18.01 -3.44
N GLN A 113 -36.91 17.86 -2.26
CA GLN A 113 -35.48 17.62 -2.16
C GLN A 113 -35.25 16.27 -1.48
N THR A 114 -34.87 15.28 -2.28
CA THR A 114 -34.13 14.10 -1.82
C THR A 114 -32.80 14.60 -1.24
N GLN A 115 -32.63 14.54 0.08
CA GLN A 115 -31.35 14.87 0.72
C GLN A 115 -30.29 13.87 0.24
N LYS A 116 -29.42 14.34 -0.66
CA LYS A 116 -28.12 13.72 -0.96
C LYS A 116 -27.30 13.78 0.33
N THR A 117 -27.20 12.68 1.06
CA THR A 117 -26.35 12.60 2.26
C THR A 117 -24.90 12.80 1.81
N SER A 118 -24.36 14.00 2.00
CA SER A 118 -22.94 14.29 1.75
C SER A 118 -22.11 13.71 2.88
N PHE A 119 -21.15 12.83 2.58
CA PHE A 119 -20.18 12.32 3.56
C PHE A 119 -19.31 13.46 4.11
N HIS A 120 -18.85 13.31 5.37
CA HIS A 120 -18.00 14.29 6.02
C HIS A 120 -16.63 14.38 5.32
N PRO A 121 -16.18 15.56 4.85
CA PRO A 121 -14.87 15.73 4.27
C PRO A 121 -13.78 15.82 5.35
N PHE A 122 -12.62 15.22 5.12
CA PHE A 122 -11.48 15.37 6.03
C PHE A 122 -10.88 16.77 5.90
N THR A 123 -10.62 17.41 7.05
CA THR A 123 -10.05 18.77 7.10
C THR A 123 -8.63 18.81 7.65
N SER A 124 -8.18 17.73 8.31
CA SER A 124 -6.84 17.63 8.90
C SER A 124 -6.22 16.25 8.73
N THR A 125 -4.91 16.18 8.95
CA THR A 125 -4.17 14.91 8.91
C THR A 125 -4.57 14.01 10.07
N GLU A 126 -4.79 14.61 11.24
CA GLU A 126 -5.12 13.93 12.49
C GLU A 126 -6.49 13.27 12.41
N GLU A 127 -7.48 13.96 11.83
CA GLU A 127 -8.83 13.41 11.59
C GLU A 127 -8.76 12.21 10.65
N LEU A 128 -8.04 12.33 9.53
CA LEU A 128 -7.86 11.24 8.57
C LEU A 128 -7.11 10.07 9.19
N GLN A 129 -6.06 10.33 9.95
CA GLN A 129 -5.27 9.31 10.66
C GLN A 129 -6.11 8.52 11.67
N ALA A 130 -6.93 9.20 12.48
CA ALA A 130 -7.81 8.54 13.44
C ALA A 130 -8.87 7.68 12.74
N ALA A 131 -9.49 8.19 11.68
CA ALA A 131 -10.45 7.44 10.89
C ALA A 131 -9.82 6.20 10.23
N VAL A 132 -8.61 6.33 9.67
CA VAL A 132 -7.89 5.19 9.11
C VAL A 132 -7.55 4.16 10.18
N ASP A 133 -7.12 4.56 11.37
CA ASP A 133 -6.83 3.63 12.45
C ASP A 133 -8.07 2.82 12.86
N GLU A 134 -9.22 3.48 12.96
CA GLU A 134 -10.51 2.82 13.22
C GLU A 134 -10.90 1.87 12.08
N TYR A 135 -10.76 2.31 10.82
CA TYR A 135 -11.05 1.50 9.64
C TYR A 135 -10.17 0.25 9.57
N LEU A 136 -8.89 0.35 9.88
CA LEU A 136 -7.95 -0.78 9.83
C LEU A 136 -8.27 -1.85 10.90
N VAL A 137 -8.92 -1.48 12.00
CA VAL A 137 -9.30 -2.42 13.07
C VAL A 137 -10.71 -2.96 12.86
N ARG A 138 -11.65 -2.13 12.41
CA ARG A 138 -13.09 -2.41 12.46
C ARG A 138 -13.85 -2.11 11.16
N GLY A 139 -13.14 -1.91 10.06
CA GLY A 139 -13.71 -1.52 8.77
C GLY A 139 -14.82 -2.46 8.32
N HIS A 140 -16.05 -1.95 8.34
CA HIS A 140 -17.26 -2.63 7.88
C HIS A 140 -18.28 -1.57 7.42
N PRO A 141 -19.17 -1.82 6.42
CA PRO A 141 -20.13 -0.84 5.95
C PRO A 141 -21.02 -0.23 7.06
N SER A 142 -21.32 -1.01 8.10
CA SER A 142 -22.15 -0.59 9.24
C SER A 142 -21.38 0.06 10.38
N HIS A 143 -20.05 0.17 10.30
CA HIS A 143 -19.24 0.82 11.34
C HIS A 143 -19.42 2.33 11.30
N THR A 144 -19.27 3.00 12.44
CA THR A 144 -19.42 4.46 12.58
C THR A 144 -18.52 5.23 11.61
N VAL A 145 -17.23 4.90 11.53
CA VAL A 145 -16.31 5.50 10.55
C VAL A 145 -16.83 5.44 9.10
N SER A 146 -17.46 4.33 8.71
CA SER A 146 -18.00 4.11 7.36
C SER A 146 -19.27 4.93 7.11
N GLN A 147 -20.10 5.12 8.14
CA GLN A 147 -21.30 5.95 8.05
C GLN A 147 -20.97 7.44 7.98
N VAL A 148 -19.90 7.87 8.65
CA VAL A 148 -19.46 9.27 8.67
C VAL A 148 -18.73 9.66 7.39
N TYR A 149 -17.72 8.88 7.00
CA TYR A 149 -16.80 9.24 5.91
C TYR A 149 -17.07 8.51 4.58
N GLY A 150 -17.91 7.48 4.61
CA GLY A 150 -18.29 6.68 3.45
C GLY A 150 -17.68 5.27 3.42
N TRP A 151 -18.26 4.41 2.58
CA TRP A 151 -17.80 3.05 2.34
C TRP A 151 -17.84 2.70 0.84
N PRO A 152 -16.83 1.99 0.31
CA PRO A 152 -15.55 1.63 0.93
C PRO A 152 -14.66 2.85 1.17
N ILE A 153 -13.49 2.66 1.80
CA ILE A 153 -12.52 3.76 2.10
C ILE A 153 -12.15 4.61 0.88
N GLY A 154 -12.18 4.07 -0.33
CA GLY A 154 -11.97 4.83 -1.57
C GLY A 154 -12.98 5.98 -1.77
N LYS A 155 -14.15 5.95 -1.13
CA LYS A 155 -15.18 7.01 -1.21
C LYS A 155 -14.92 8.20 -0.28
N TRP A 156 -13.90 8.13 0.57
CA TRP A 156 -13.56 9.19 1.51
C TRP A 156 -13.12 10.44 0.78
N ASN A 157 -13.64 11.60 1.22
CA ASN A 157 -13.24 12.88 0.67
C ASN A 157 -12.00 13.41 1.41
N VAL A 158 -10.83 13.22 0.80
CA VAL A 158 -9.52 13.65 1.32
C VAL A 158 -8.99 14.92 0.64
N SER A 159 -9.79 15.60 -0.19
CA SER A 159 -9.32 16.63 -1.12
C SER A 159 -8.72 17.87 -0.44
N ALA A 160 -9.04 18.12 0.84
CA ALA A 160 -8.50 19.22 1.63
C ALA A 160 -7.24 18.85 2.43
N VAL A 161 -6.89 17.57 2.51
CA VAL A 161 -5.73 17.09 3.28
C VAL A 161 -4.46 17.28 2.46
N THR A 162 -3.44 17.88 3.08
CA THR A 162 -2.15 18.15 2.43
C THR A 162 -1.04 17.19 2.88
N ASN A 163 -1.20 16.55 4.04
CA ASN A 163 -0.18 15.69 4.64
C ASN A 163 -0.74 14.28 4.87
N PHE A 164 -0.20 13.30 4.15
CA PHE A 164 -0.61 11.90 4.23
C PHE A 164 0.42 11.04 4.99
N THR A 165 1.22 11.68 5.84
CA THR A 165 2.35 11.02 6.51
C THR A 165 1.87 9.81 7.31
N ALA A 166 2.50 8.65 7.06
CA ALA A 166 2.32 7.41 7.81
C ALA A 166 0.87 6.89 7.90
N LEU A 167 -0.02 7.27 6.98
CA LEU A 167 -1.45 6.98 7.08
C LEU A 167 -1.76 5.48 7.23
N PHE A 168 -1.13 4.64 6.41
CA PHE A 168 -1.18 3.17 6.43
C PHE A 168 0.20 2.59 6.81
N SER A 169 0.88 3.19 7.79
CA SER A 169 2.16 2.68 8.29
C SER A 169 1.97 1.66 9.41
N VAL A 170 2.72 0.55 9.36
CA VAL A 170 2.75 -0.44 10.45
C VAL A 170 3.35 0.10 11.74
N ASP A 171 4.13 1.19 11.68
CA ASP A 171 4.66 1.87 12.86
C ASP A 171 3.54 2.58 13.64
N ARG A 172 2.45 2.98 12.95
CA ARG A 172 1.25 3.57 13.57
C ARG A 172 0.20 2.52 13.91
N ASN A 173 -0.09 1.62 12.98
CA ASN A 173 -1.11 0.59 13.16
C ASN A 173 -0.68 -0.75 12.52
N PRO A 174 -0.46 -1.83 13.30
CA PRO A 174 0.04 -3.09 12.77
C PRO A 174 -0.93 -3.77 11.78
N ASN A 175 -2.22 -3.44 11.81
CA ASN A 175 -3.21 -3.96 10.85
C ASN A 175 -3.00 -3.40 9.43
N ALA A 176 -2.23 -2.31 9.27
CA ALA A 176 -1.83 -1.81 7.96
C ALA A 176 -1.01 -2.83 7.16
N ARG A 177 -0.39 -3.83 7.82
CA ARG A 177 0.34 -4.92 7.15
C ARG A 177 -0.52 -5.67 6.13
N SER A 178 -1.82 -5.79 6.40
CA SER A 178 -2.82 -6.46 5.54
C SER A 178 -3.64 -5.49 4.69
N PHE A 179 -3.34 -4.19 4.71
CA PHE A 179 -4.10 -3.18 3.96
C PHE A 179 -3.87 -3.30 2.45
N ASN A 180 -4.98 -3.37 1.69
CA ASN A 180 -4.96 -3.40 0.22
C ASN A 180 -6.29 -2.91 -0.39
N ALA A 181 -6.97 -1.98 0.28
CA ALA A 181 -8.23 -1.44 -0.25
C ALA A 181 -7.96 -0.43 -1.38
N ASP A 182 -8.86 -0.34 -2.34
CA ASP A 182 -8.77 0.59 -3.48
C ASP A 182 -8.84 2.05 -3.02
N LEU A 183 -7.86 2.85 -3.46
CA LEU A 183 -7.71 4.28 -3.19
C LEU A 183 -7.66 5.12 -4.48
N SER A 184 -7.95 4.52 -5.63
CA SER A 184 -7.85 5.17 -6.94
C SER A 184 -8.76 6.39 -7.10
N SER A 185 -9.87 6.47 -6.34
CA SER A 185 -10.79 7.60 -6.36
C SER A 185 -10.45 8.73 -5.37
N TRP A 186 -9.36 8.62 -4.62
CA TRP A 186 -8.93 9.72 -3.74
C TRP A 186 -8.40 10.89 -4.56
N ASP A 187 -8.90 12.09 -4.27
CA ASP A 187 -8.32 13.34 -4.76
C ASP A 187 -7.16 13.76 -3.85
N VAL A 188 -5.94 13.47 -4.29
CA VAL A 188 -4.70 13.84 -3.59
C VAL A 188 -4.03 15.07 -4.18
N SER A 189 -4.71 15.88 -5.00
CA SER A 189 -4.09 17.00 -5.72
C SER A 189 -3.53 18.11 -4.82
N HIS A 190 -3.92 18.12 -3.54
CA HIS A 190 -3.42 19.05 -2.53
C HIS A 190 -2.31 18.46 -1.66
N ALA A 191 -1.96 17.19 -1.83
CA ALA A 191 -0.90 16.54 -1.07
C ALA A 191 0.46 17.21 -1.33
N THR A 192 1.16 17.57 -0.25
CA THR A 192 2.52 18.11 -0.27
C THR A 192 3.54 17.11 0.27
N THR A 193 3.09 16.13 1.08
CA THR A 193 3.90 15.03 1.60
C THR A 193 3.10 13.73 1.69
N MET A 194 3.73 12.63 1.28
CA MET A 194 3.22 11.26 1.41
C MET A 194 4.21 10.37 2.19
N ARG A 195 5.08 10.99 2.98
CA ARG A 195 6.15 10.31 3.71
C ARG A 195 5.62 9.09 4.48
N LYS A 196 6.22 7.92 4.28
CA LYS A 196 5.87 6.67 4.99
C LYS A 196 4.41 6.20 4.83
N MET A 197 3.62 6.75 3.91
CA MET A 197 2.17 6.49 3.86
C MET A 197 1.82 5.00 3.82
N PHE A 198 2.58 4.16 3.12
CA PHE A 198 2.39 2.70 3.05
C PHE A 198 3.56 1.91 3.65
N GLN A 199 4.30 2.51 4.59
CA GLN A 199 5.47 1.86 5.19
C GLN A 199 5.04 0.56 5.89
N GLY A 200 5.54 -0.57 5.40
CA GLY A 200 5.27 -1.91 5.92
C GLY A 200 3.88 -2.46 5.58
N ALA A 201 3.11 -1.81 4.71
CA ALA A 201 1.86 -2.34 4.18
C ALA A 201 2.16 -3.50 3.20
N GLN A 202 2.53 -4.67 3.76
CA GLN A 202 3.21 -5.74 3.05
C GLN A 202 2.45 -6.28 1.83
N VAL A 203 1.11 -6.22 1.85
CA VAL A 203 0.25 -6.74 0.78
C VAL A 203 -0.31 -5.66 -0.15
N PHE A 204 0.01 -4.38 0.09
CA PHE A 204 -0.52 -3.28 -0.69
C PHE A 204 0.02 -3.30 -2.13
N ASP A 205 -0.87 -3.28 -3.12
CA ASP A 205 -0.56 -3.40 -4.56
C ASP A 205 -1.63 -2.72 -5.44
N GLN A 206 -2.16 -1.59 -4.99
CA GLN A 206 -3.23 -0.89 -5.71
C GLN A 206 -2.68 -0.03 -6.85
N ASN A 207 -3.46 0.10 -7.92
CA ASN A 207 -3.19 1.06 -8.99
C ASN A 207 -3.47 2.49 -8.50
N LEU A 208 -2.46 3.36 -8.59
CA LEU A 208 -2.52 4.76 -8.16
C LEU A 208 -2.25 5.73 -9.32
N SER A 209 -2.42 5.30 -10.57
CA SER A 209 -2.13 6.12 -11.76
C SER A 209 -3.02 7.35 -11.88
N SER A 210 -4.19 7.36 -11.24
CA SER A 210 -5.12 8.50 -11.20
C SER A 210 -4.70 9.61 -10.26
N TRP A 211 -3.71 9.39 -9.39
CA TRP A 211 -3.30 10.37 -8.40
C TRP A 211 -2.52 11.52 -9.03
N ASN A 212 -2.93 12.75 -8.73
CA ASN A 212 -2.18 13.95 -9.07
C ASN A 212 -1.13 14.24 -7.99
N THR A 213 0.14 13.92 -8.27
CA THR A 213 1.27 14.09 -7.34
C THR A 213 2.09 15.37 -7.56
N SER A 214 1.65 16.27 -8.44
CA SER A 214 2.42 17.46 -8.89
C SER A 214 2.88 18.41 -7.78
N ARG A 215 2.26 18.34 -6.59
CA ARG A 215 2.61 19.15 -5.41
C ARG A 215 3.41 18.41 -4.35
N VAL A 216 3.61 17.10 -4.50
CA VAL A 216 4.27 16.27 -3.50
C VAL A 216 5.78 16.49 -3.57
N THR A 217 6.35 16.98 -2.47
CA THR A 217 7.78 17.28 -2.36
C THR A 217 8.58 16.20 -1.62
N ASP A 218 7.90 15.34 -0.84
CA ASP A 218 8.49 14.29 -0.02
C ASP A 218 7.72 12.97 -0.14
N MET A 219 8.36 11.96 -0.73
CA MET A 219 7.89 10.56 -0.81
C MET A 219 8.84 9.61 -0.06
N SER A 220 9.60 10.12 0.91
CA SER A 220 10.57 9.31 1.66
C SER A 220 9.84 8.16 2.36
N SER A 221 10.37 6.95 2.19
CA SER A 221 9.81 5.71 2.73
C SER A 221 8.36 5.38 2.31
N LEU A 222 7.82 5.99 1.24
CA LEU A 222 6.41 5.82 0.84
C LEU A 222 5.96 4.35 0.79
N PHE A 223 6.74 3.49 0.14
CA PHE A 223 6.50 2.05 0.00
C PHE A 223 7.56 1.20 0.71
N GLN A 224 8.26 1.76 1.70
CA GLN A 224 9.28 1.01 2.44
C GLN A 224 8.65 -0.22 3.11
N GLY A 225 9.09 -1.42 2.75
CA GLY A 225 8.57 -2.69 3.29
C GLY A 225 7.19 -3.09 2.76
N ALA A 226 6.64 -2.40 1.76
CA ALA A 226 5.45 -2.84 1.04
C ALA A 226 5.82 -3.97 0.06
N HIS A 227 6.03 -5.18 0.60
CA HIS A 227 6.69 -6.29 -0.11
C HIS A 227 6.06 -6.65 -1.45
N ARG A 228 4.73 -6.53 -1.57
CA ARG A 228 3.97 -6.87 -2.78
C ARG A 228 3.73 -5.70 -3.73
N PHE A 229 4.17 -4.49 -3.37
CA PHE A 229 3.82 -3.31 -4.14
C PHE A 229 4.44 -3.35 -5.54
N ASN A 230 3.57 -3.37 -6.55
CA ASN A 230 3.89 -3.19 -7.95
C ASN A 230 2.73 -2.48 -8.69
N GLY A 231 1.91 -1.71 -7.98
CA GLY A 231 0.81 -0.96 -8.55
C GLY A 231 1.29 0.17 -9.47
N SER A 232 0.48 0.51 -10.49
CA SER A 232 0.89 1.53 -11.48
C SER A 232 1.05 2.91 -10.86
N ILE A 233 2.23 3.50 -11.09
CA ILE A 233 2.65 4.84 -10.66
C ILE A 233 3.48 5.56 -11.73
N ALA A 234 3.56 4.98 -12.94
CA ALA A 234 4.41 5.48 -14.02
C ALA A 234 4.04 6.93 -14.42
N ASP A 235 2.75 7.26 -14.35
CA ASP A 235 2.18 8.54 -14.77
C ASP A 235 2.26 9.66 -13.71
N TRP A 236 2.90 9.40 -12.56
CA TRP A 236 3.05 10.40 -11.51
C TRP A 236 3.90 11.59 -11.96
N ASP A 237 3.42 12.81 -11.68
CA ASP A 237 4.22 14.01 -11.79
C ASP A 237 5.16 14.11 -10.57
N THR A 238 6.45 13.86 -10.79
CA THR A 238 7.50 13.93 -9.78
C THR A 238 8.31 15.23 -9.84
N SER A 239 7.89 16.22 -10.65
CA SER A 239 8.67 17.45 -10.88
C SER A 239 8.88 18.33 -9.65
N ALA A 240 8.04 18.18 -8.61
CA ALA A 240 8.20 18.85 -7.32
C ALA A 240 9.03 18.06 -6.30
N LEU A 241 9.36 16.80 -6.59
CA LEU A 241 9.96 15.87 -5.63
C LEU A 241 11.39 16.28 -5.28
N THR A 242 11.70 16.36 -3.98
CA THR A 242 13.03 16.75 -3.48
C THR A 242 13.80 15.59 -2.84
N THR A 243 13.10 14.53 -2.43
CA THR A 243 13.67 13.37 -1.75
C THR A 243 12.91 12.09 -2.07
N MET A 244 13.66 11.01 -2.28
CA MET A 244 13.14 9.66 -2.53
C MET A 244 13.79 8.63 -1.60
N ASP A 245 14.34 9.09 -0.48
CA ASP A 245 15.02 8.24 0.49
C ASP A 245 14.13 7.06 0.90
N ARG A 246 14.66 5.85 0.77
CA ARG A 246 13.98 4.58 1.11
C ARG A 246 12.62 4.35 0.42
N MET A 247 12.28 5.09 -0.64
CA MET A 247 10.93 5.08 -1.22
C MET A 247 10.41 3.67 -1.53
N PHE A 248 11.24 2.80 -2.10
CA PHE A 248 10.93 1.40 -2.43
C PHE A 248 11.78 0.39 -1.64
N ALA A 249 12.38 0.81 -0.53
CA ALA A 249 13.24 -0.07 0.26
C ALA A 249 12.45 -1.28 0.77
N GLY A 250 12.77 -2.49 0.31
CA GLY A 250 12.06 -3.73 0.67
C GLY A 250 10.72 -3.94 -0.07
N ALA A 251 10.45 -3.18 -1.14
CA ALA A 251 9.38 -3.49 -2.09
C ALA A 251 9.84 -4.60 -3.04
N LEU A 252 9.76 -5.84 -2.57
CA LEU A 252 10.52 -6.98 -3.11
C LEU A 252 10.23 -7.27 -4.58
N VAL A 253 9.00 -7.03 -5.03
CA VAL A 253 8.52 -7.34 -6.39
C VAL A 253 8.38 -6.11 -7.29
N PHE A 254 8.76 -4.92 -6.81
CA PHE A 254 8.56 -3.67 -7.54
C PHE A 254 9.36 -3.66 -8.86
N GLN A 255 8.64 -3.44 -9.96
CA GLN A 255 9.12 -3.53 -11.34
C GLN A 255 8.44 -2.54 -12.30
N GLN A 256 7.79 -1.51 -11.76
CA GLN A 256 7.13 -0.50 -12.61
C GLN A 256 8.15 0.34 -13.36
N ASN A 257 7.85 0.64 -14.63
CA ASN A 257 8.67 1.52 -15.44
C ASN A 257 8.48 2.97 -14.97
N ILE A 258 9.54 3.51 -14.35
CA ILE A 258 9.61 4.89 -13.82
C ILE A 258 10.67 5.72 -14.53
N SER A 259 11.07 5.30 -15.74
CA SER A 259 12.06 6.02 -16.56
C SER A 259 11.63 7.45 -16.88
N ALA A 260 10.33 7.69 -17.04
CA ALA A 260 9.77 9.00 -17.39
C ALA A 260 9.71 10.01 -16.21
N TRP A 261 10.06 9.59 -15.00
CA TRP A 261 10.00 10.47 -13.83
C TRP A 261 11.01 11.62 -13.92
N ASN A 262 10.55 12.83 -13.61
CA ASN A 262 11.40 14.00 -13.50
C ASN A 262 12.09 14.04 -12.13
N THR A 263 13.40 13.84 -12.09
CA THR A 263 14.20 13.84 -10.85
C THR A 263 15.05 15.11 -10.67
N GLU A 264 14.86 16.15 -11.48
CA GLU A 264 15.74 17.33 -11.54
C GLU A 264 15.90 18.09 -10.20
N ARG A 265 14.92 17.95 -9.31
CA ARG A 265 14.91 18.59 -7.99
C ARG A 265 15.32 17.66 -6.85
N VAL A 266 15.49 16.36 -7.12
CA VAL A 266 15.81 15.37 -6.10
C VAL A 266 17.26 15.55 -5.65
N THR A 267 17.45 15.60 -4.32
CA THR A 267 18.77 15.77 -3.69
C THR A 267 19.22 14.53 -2.92
N ARG A 268 18.29 13.67 -2.51
CA ARG A 268 18.54 12.46 -1.72
C ARG A 268 17.82 11.24 -2.29
N MET A 269 18.58 10.17 -2.52
CA MET A 269 18.11 8.87 -3.04
C MET A 269 18.66 7.69 -2.24
N SER A 270 19.05 7.91 -0.98
CA SER A 270 19.64 6.88 -0.13
C SER A 270 18.65 5.74 0.10
N LEU A 271 19.11 4.50 -0.07
CA LEU A 271 18.31 3.28 0.06
C LEU A 271 17.08 3.21 -0.85
N ALA A 272 16.91 4.07 -1.87
CA ALA A 272 15.66 4.20 -2.61
C ALA A 272 15.11 2.85 -3.13
N PHE A 273 15.98 1.96 -3.59
CA PHE A 273 15.67 0.61 -4.10
C PHE A 273 16.35 -0.51 -3.30
N SER A 274 16.74 -0.24 -2.05
CA SER A 274 17.39 -1.25 -1.22
C SER A 274 16.48 -2.46 -1.03
N GLN A 275 16.94 -3.67 -1.35
CA GLN A 275 16.17 -4.92 -1.28
C GLN A 275 14.93 -4.96 -2.20
N ALA A 276 14.85 -4.08 -3.21
CA ALA A 276 13.89 -4.22 -4.31
C ALA A 276 14.39 -5.31 -5.27
N TYR A 277 14.29 -6.58 -4.85
CA TYR A 277 14.94 -7.71 -5.51
C TYR A 277 14.62 -7.85 -7.00
N ALA A 278 13.37 -7.56 -7.36
CA ALA A 278 12.93 -7.68 -8.74
C ALA A 278 13.38 -6.51 -9.63
N PHE A 279 13.69 -5.34 -9.05
CA PHE A 279 13.84 -4.07 -9.76
C PHE A 279 14.97 -4.07 -10.80
N ASP A 280 14.65 -3.79 -12.07
CA ASP A 280 15.57 -3.79 -13.21
C ASP A 280 15.06 -2.87 -14.35
N GLN A 281 14.93 -1.57 -14.07
CA GLN A 281 14.41 -0.59 -15.03
C GLN A 281 15.49 0.36 -15.52
N ASP A 282 15.35 0.84 -16.76
CA ASP A 282 16.20 1.91 -17.31
C ASP A 282 15.95 3.24 -16.57
N LEU A 283 17.02 3.84 -16.05
CA LEU A 283 17.00 5.10 -15.31
C LEU A 283 17.84 6.19 -15.99
N SER A 284 18.19 6.01 -17.26
CA SER A 284 19.07 6.92 -18.00
C SER A 284 18.45 8.30 -18.26
N ALA A 285 17.12 8.41 -18.22
CA ALA A 285 16.44 9.70 -18.32
C ALA A 285 16.44 10.52 -17.02
N TRP A 286 16.85 9.92 -15.89
CA TRP A 286 16.88 10.61 -14.60
C TRP A 286 17.98 11.67 -14.56
N LYS A 287 17.60 12.87 -14.14
CA LYS A 287 18.51 14.00 -13.90
C LYS A 287 19.03 13.94 -12.46
N THR A 288 20.31 13.64 -12.27
CA THR A 288 20.92 13.43 -10.94
C THR A 288 21.88 14.51 -10.47
N SER A 289 22.06 15.60 -11.23
CA SER A 289 23.06 16.66 -10.99
C SER A 289 22.92 17.44 -9.67
N LYS A 290 21.84 17.21 -8.91
CA LYS A 290 21.61 17.77 -7.56
C LYS A 290 21.70 16.72 -6.44
N VAL A 291 21.82 15.45 -6.77
CA VAL A 291 21.89 14.36 -5.80
C VAL A 291 23.23 14.40 -5.09
N THR A 292 23.19 14.34 -3.76
CA THR A 292 24.39 14.35 -2.92
C THR A 292 24.62 13.03 -2.20
N ASN A 293 23.59 12.19 -2.09
CA ASN A 293 23.63 10.93 -1.35
C ASN A 293 22.91 9.79 -2.09
N THR A 294 23.67 8.74 -2.43
CA THR A 294 23.19 7.49 -3.07
C THR A 294 23.59 6.24 -2.27
N GLN A 295 23.93 6.39 -0.98
CA GLN A 295 24.34 5.26 -0.14
C GLN A 295 23.25 4.17 -0.14
N HIS A 296 23.68 2.91 -0.26
CA HIS A 296 22.79 1.74 -0.26
C HIS A 296 21.65 1.75 -1.29
N MET A 297 21.65 2.65 -2.30
CA MET A 297 20.50 2.87 -3.18
C MET A 297 19.98 1.58 -3.82
N PHE A 298 20.87 0.69 -4.26
CA PHE A 298 20.57 -0.62 -4.85
C PHE A 298 21.12 -1.78 -3.99
N PHE A 299 21.31 -1.56 -2.69
CA PHE A 299 21.78 -2.61 -1.78
C PHE A 299 20.85 -3.82 -1.85
N SER A 300 21.39 -4.98 -2.23
CA SER A 300 20.66 -6.22 -2.45
C SER A 300 19.53 -6.12 -3.49
N ALA A 301 19.57 -5.18 -4.44
CA ALA A 301 18.68 -5.21 -5.60
C ALA A 301 19.23 -6.24 -6.62
N THR A 302 18.98 -7.52 -6.35
CA THR A 302 19.75 -8.63 -6.94
C THR A 302 19.63 -8.74 -8.46
N LYS A 303 18.49 -8.33 -9.05
CA LYS A 303 18.29 -8.30 -10.51
C LYS A 303 18.73 -7.00 -11.19
N PHE A 304 19.01 -5.94 -10.44
CA PHE A 304 19.21 -4.62 -11.02
C PHE A 304 20.42 -4.60 -11.95
N ASN A 305 20.17 -4.27 -13.22
CA ASN A 305 21.16 -3.95 -14.24
C ASN A 305 20.72 -2.75 -15.10
N GLY A 306 19.70 -2.00 -14.64
CA GLY A 306 19.17 -0.83 -15.31
C GLY A 306 20.23 0.20 -15.70
N ASN A 307 20.04 0.84 -16.86
CA ASN A 307 20.98 1.82 -17.38
C ASN A 307 21.02 3.07 -16.48
N VAL A 308 22.21 3.40 -15.99
CA VAL A 308 22.52 4.58 -15.16
C VAL A 308 23.72 5.37 -15.69
N SER A 309 24.12 5.11 -16.94
CA SER A 309 25.34 5.65 -17.55
C SER A 309 25.33 7.17 -17.70
N THR A 310 24.15 7.77 -17.83
CA THR A 310 23.94 9.20 -18.04
C THR A 310 23.92 10.02 -16.75
N TRP A 311 24.02 9.37 -15.59
CA TRP A 311 23.90 10.05 -14.31
C TRP A 311 25.08 10.99 -14.06
N ASP A 312 24.77 12.27 -13.85
CA ASP A 312 25.71 13.23 -13.27
C ASP A 312 25.79 12.98 -11.76
N VAL A 313 26.90 12.40 -11.32
CA VAL A 313 27.20 12.10 -9.92
C VAL A 313 28.26 13.04 -9.31
N ALA A 314 28.60 14.15 -9.99
CA ALA A 314 29.67 15.05 -9.57
C ALA A 314 29.45 15.67 -8.18
N LYS A 315 28.20 15.77 -7.72
CA LYS A 315 27.85 16.27 -6.38
C LYS A 315 27.66 15.19 -5.32
N VAL A 316 27.74 13.91 -5.68
CA VAL A 316 27.60 12.81 -4.72
C VAL A 316 28.80 12.81 -3.77
N ARG A 317 28.53 12.63 -2.48
CA ARG A 317 29.57 12.58 -1.43
C ARG A 317 29.79 11.17 -0.90
N THR A 318 28.77 10.32 -0.92
CA THR A 318 28.79 8.97 -0.34
C THR A 318 28.09 7.97 -1.27
N MET A 319 28.79 6.88 -1.61
CA MET A 319 28.29 5.77 -2.44
C MET A 319 28.45 4.40 -1.75
N HIS A 320 28.71 4.38 -0.43
CA HIS A 320 28.96 3.12 0.25
C HIS A 320 27.80 2.14 0.08
N SER A 321 28.16 0.88 -0.17
CA SER A 321 27.23 -0.23 -0.39
C SER A 321 26.15 0.02 -1.45
N MET A 322 26.33 0.98 -2.37
CA MET A 322 25.31 1.34 -3.36
C MET A 322 24.85 0.15 -4.20
N PHE A 323 25.78 -0.72 -4.63
CA PHE A 323 25.52 -1.93 -5.41
C PHE A 323 25.89 -3.22 -4.67
N ARG A 324 26.04 -3.16 -3.35
CA ARG A 324 26.40 -4.34 -2.56
C ARG A 324 25.29 -5.39 -2.69
N HIS A 325 25.65 -6.64 -3.01
CA HIS A 325 24.76 -7.76 -3.34
C HIS A 325 23.84 -7.52 -4.55
N ALA A 326 24.07 -6.50 -5.38
CA ALA A 326 23.40 -6.33 -6.67
C ALA A 326 24.01 -7.30 -7.69
N HIS A 327 23.69 -8.60 -7.56
CA HIS A 327 24.39 -9.68 -8.24
C HIS A 327 24.44 -9.56 -9.76
N HIS A 328 23.45 -8.91 -10.38
CA HIS A 328 23.35 -8.75 -11.83
C HIS A 328 23.91 -7.44 -12.37
N PHE A 329 24.32 -6.51 -11.49
CA PHE A 329 24.71 -5.17 -11.91
C PHE A 329 26.02 -5.19 -12.72
N ASN A 330 25.94 -4.71 -13.95
CA ASN A 330 27.08 -4.49 -14.85
C ASN A 330 26.82 -3.33 -15.83
N SER A 331 25.99 -2.36 -15.45
CA SER A 331 25.71 -1.18 -16.28
C SER A 331 26.91 -0.24 -16.31
N SER A 332 27.13 0.43 -17.44
CA SER A 332 28.30 1.29 -17.64
C SER A 332 28.30 2.50 -16.72
N ILE A 333 29.37 2.62 -15.94
CA ILE A 333 29.61 3.71 -14.98
C ILE A 333 31.04 4.27 -15.06
N GLY A 334 31.83 3.87 -16.06
CA GLY A 334 33.21 4.31 -16.23
C GLY A 334 33.36 5.83 -16.39
N GLU A 335 32.36 6.47 -17.01
CA GLU A 335 32.31 7.92 -17.24
C GLU A 335 31.82 8.74 -16.05
N TRP A 336 31.51 8.11 -14.91
CA TRP A 336 31.03 8.82 -13.73
C TRP A 336 32.11 9.72 -13.11
N GLY A 337 31.77 11.01 -12.95
CA GLY A 337 32.61 11.98 -12.25
C GLY A 337 32.58 11.81 -10.73
N VAL A 338 33.39 10.91 -10.17
CA VAL A 338 33.39 10.56 -8.74
C VAL A 338 34.35 11.36 -7.84
N SER A 339 34.91 12.47 -8.35
CA SER A 339 36.01 13.20 -7.68
C SER A 339 35.69 13.76 -6.30
N LEU A 340 34.41 13.97 -5.96
CA LEU A 340 33.95 14.46 -4.65
C LEU A 340 33.41 13.37 -3.72
N VAL A 341 33.51 12.09 -4.10
CA VAL A 341 33.08 10.97 -3.26
C VAL A 341 34.16 10.66 -2.23
N HIS A 342 33.78 10.63 -0.95
CA HIS A 342 34.69 10.36 0.16
C HIS A 342 34.58 8.92 0.68
N ASP A 343 33.47 8.22 0.37
CA ASP A 343 33.18 6.89 0.89
C ASP A 343 32.54 5.97 -0.17
N MET A 344 33.27 4.91 -0.52
CA MET A 344 32.84 3.83 -1.41
C MET A 344 32.92 2.45 -0.72
N SER A 345 32.88 2.42 0.61
CA SER A 345 32.96 1.19 1.40
C SER A 345 31.95 0.15 0.91
N SER A 346 32.41 -1.06 0.60
CA SER A 346 31.60 -2.17 0.10
C SER A 346 30.74 -1.85 -1.14
N MET A 347 31.03 -0.81 -1.93
CA MET A 347 30.15 -0.36 -3.03
C MET A 347 29.72 -1.49 -3.97
N PHE A 348 30.65 -2.38 -4.35
CA PHE A 348 30.41 -3.52 -5.22
C PHE A 348 30.59 -4.86 -4.50
N GLN A 349 30.55 -4.90 -3.16
CA GLN A 349 30.70 -6.17 -2.45
C GLN A 349 29.57 -7.14 -2.84
N GLU A 350 29.91 -8.37 -3.20
CA GLU A 350 29.00 -9.38 -3.81
C GLU A 350 28.17 -8.97 -5.05
N ALA A 351 28.54 -7.94 -5.81
CA ALA A 351 27.95 -7.56 -7.11
C ALA A 351 28.37 -8.47 -8.29
N LYS A 352 28.18 -9.80 -8.17
CA LYS A 352 28.86 -10.89 -8.91
C LYS A 352 29.14 -10.74 -10.42
N ARG A 353 28.39 -9.93 -11.17
CA ARG A 353 28.56 -9.71 -12.61
C ARG A 353 29.29 -8.41 -12.96
N PHE A 354 29.67 -7.62 -11.98
CA PHE A 354 30.27 -6.31 -12.19
C PHE A 354 31.68 -6.44 -12.78
N ASP A 355 31.85 -5.89 -13.98
CA ASP A 355 33.07 -5.99 -14.78
C ASP A 355 33.25 -4.75 -15.68
N GLN A 356 33.08 -3.56 -15.10
CA GLN A 356 33.23 -2.29 -15.84
C GLN A 356 34.64 -1.72 -15.70
N ASP A 357 35.12 -1.05 -16.75
CA ASP A 357 36.34 -0.25 -16.69
C ASP A 357 36.10 1.02 -15.87
N LEU A 358 36.90 1.20 -14.81
CA LEU A 358 36.88 2.35 -13.90
C LEU A 358 38.16 3.20 -14.00
N SER A 359 38.96 3.00 -15.05
CA SER A 359 40.24 3.69 -15.26
C SER A 359 40.12 5.21 -15.25
N GLN A 360 39.00 5.75 -15.73
CA GLN A 360 38.73 7.19 -15.82
C GLN A 360 38.28 7.82 -14.48
N TRP A 361 38.00 7.03 -13.44
CA TRP A 361 37.56 7.57 -12.17
C TRP A 361 38.67 8.39 -11.50
N SER A 362 38.36 9.62 -11.13
CA SER A 362 39.24 10.45 -10.29
C SER A 362 38.83 10.29 -8.83
N VAL A 363 39.73 9.77 -7.98
CA VAL A 363 39.42 9.37 -6.59
C VAL A 363 40.22 10.17 -5.57
N VAL A 364 40.51 11.43 -5.92
CA VAL A 364 41.37 12.34 -5.16
C VAL A 364 40.84 12.58 -3.73
N ASN A 365 39.52 12.73 -3.55
CA ASN A 365 38.90 12.95 -2.23
C ASN A 365 38.41 11.66 -1.54
N LEU A 366 38.67 10.48 -2.12
CA LEU A 366 38.26 9.21 -1.53
C LEU A 366 39.04 8.96 -0.22
N ILE A 367 38.31 8.85 0.89
CA ILE A 367 38.86 8.58 2.22
C ILE A 367 38.83 7.08 2.51
N ARG A 368 37.70 6.41 2.22
CA ARG A 368 37.52 4.99 2.56
C ARG A 368 36.83 4.19 1.46
N ALA A 369 37.38 3.01 1.18
CA ALA A 369 36.81 2.01 0.28
C ALA A 369 37.02 0.54 0.76
N PRO A 370 36.97 0.24 2.07
CA PRO A 370 37.14 -1.13 2.54
C PRO A 370 36.11 -2.04 1.88
N HIS A 371 36.56 -3.22 1.47
CA HIS A 371 35.72 -4.26 0.86
C HIS A 371 34.96 -3.84 -0.40
N MET A 372 35.33 -2.72 -1.06
CA MET A 372 34.64 -2.20 -2.24
C MET A 372 34.39 -3.28 -3.31
N PHE A 373 35.38 -4.15 -3.55
CA PHE A 373 35.32 -5.25 -4.52
C PHE A 373 35.35 -6.65 -3.87
N LYS A 374 35.00 -6.77 -2.58
CA LYS A 374 35.05 -8.06 -1.89
C LYS A 374 34.06 -9.06 -2.50
N ASN A 375 34.51 -10.31 -2.68
CA ASN A 375 33.72 -11.42 -3.22
C ASN A 375 33.12 -11.14 -4.60
N GLN A 376 33.87 -10.43 -5.47
CA GLN A 376 33.53 -10.22 -6.89
C GLN A 376 34.20 -11.24 -7.80
N HIS A 377 33.58 -11.54 -8.94
CA HIS A 377 34.28 -12.06 -10.11
C HIS A 377 34.71 -10.83 -10.93
N CYS A 378 35.99 -10.72 -11.25
CA CYS A 378 36.59 -9.53 -11.86
C CYS A 378 37.50 -9.99 -12.99
N SER A 379 37.28 -9.50 -14.22
CA SER A 379 38.19 -9.75 -15.35
C SER A 379 39.49 -8.94 -15.22
N GLU A 380 40.46 -9.12 -16.13
CA GLU A 380 41.70 -8.35 -16.15
C GLU A 380 41.47 -6.82 -16.21
N ILE A 381 40.44 -6.37 -16.93
CA ILE A 381 40.09 -4.94 -17.05
C ILE A 381 39.60 -4.39 -15.70
N CYS A 382 38.74 -5.15 -15.03
CA CYS A 382 38.28 -4.82 -13.68
C CYS A 382 39.45 -4.83 -12.67
N VAL A 383 40.42 -5.74 -12.81
CA VAL A 383 41.58 -5.85 -11.89
C VAL A 383 42.45 -4.59 -11.90
N LEU A 384 42.65 -3.95 -13.05
CA LEU A 384 43.39 -2.67 -13.14
C LEU A 384 42.72 -1.55 -12.35
N GLY A 385 41.38 -1.55 -12.32
CA GLY A 385 40.62 -0.68 -11.43
C GLY A 385 40.88 -1.04 -9.97
N VAL A 386 40.68 -2.31 -9.60
CA VAL A 386 40.79 -2.81 -8.21
C VAL A 386 42.15 -2.48 -7.58
N THR A 387 43.27 -2.70 -8.29
CA THR A 387 44.62 -2.44 -7.75
C THR A 387 44.79 -0.99 -7.34
N ARG A 388 44.34 -0.04 -8.18
CA ARG A 388 44.36 1.40 -7.90
C ARG A 388 43.60 1.78 -6.62
N PHE A 389 42.56 1.04 -6.25
CA PHE A 389 41.75 1.29 -5.05
C PHE A 389 42.28 0.62 -3.78
N GLN A 390 43.13 -0.41 -3.90
CA GLN A 390 43.75 -1.10 -2.76
C GLN A 390 45.03 -0.42 -2.25
N GLU A 391 45.62 0.49 -3.04
CA GLU A 391 46.87 1.19 -2.70
C GLU A 391 46.71 2.38 -1.73
N LYS A 392 45.48 2.81 -1.41
CA LYS A 392 45.25 3.79 -0.34
C LYS A 392 45.25 3.08 1.03
N PRO A 393 46.08 3.50 2.00
CA PRO A 393 46.13 2.87 3.31
C PRO A 393 44.76 2.93 4.01
N MET A 394 44.35 1.79 4.57
CA MET A 394 43.09 1.57 5.30
C MET A 394 42.95 2.44 6.55
#